data_AF-A0A9E4RXK9-F1
#
_entry.id   AF-A0A9E4RXK9-F1
#
_cell.length_a   1.000
_cell.length_b   1.000
_cell.length_c   1.000
_cell.angle_alpha   90.00
_cell.angle_beta   90.00
_cell.angle_gamma   90.00
#
_symmetry.space_group_name_H-M   'P 1'
#
loop_
_entity.id
_entity.type
_entity.pdbx_description
1 polymer ?
#
loop_
_entity_poly.entity_id
_entity_poly.type
_entity_poly.pdbx_seq_one_letter_code
_entity_poly.pdbx_strand_id
1 'polypeptide(L)' 'VAECMEVAVVTQGDTLEETLANLQEAVALHLEGEDLAELGLMKDPIILVTIELEPAGAKA' A
#
# COMPACT_ATOMS: atom_id res chain seq x y z
N VAL A 1 -3.24 -5.00 8.46
CA VAL A 1 -3.95 -3.98 7.65
C VAL A 1 -2.88 -3.11 7.01
N ALA A 2 -3.02 -2.78 5.74
CA ALA A 2 -2.18 -1.82 5.02
C ALA A 2 -3.05 -0.86 4.24
N GLU A 3 -2.60 0.38 4.12
CA GLU A 3 -3.34 1.48 3.50
C GLU A 3 -2.41 2.22 2.53
N CYS A 4 -2.88 2.46 1.31
CA CYS A 4 -2.21 3.33 0.33
C CYS A 4 -3.11 4.54 0.08
N MET A 5 -2.72 5.67 0.67
CA MET A 5 -3.54 6.88 0.71
C MET A 5 -3.65 7.56 -0.66
N GLU A 6 -2.63 7.41 -1.50
CA GLU A 6 -2.54 8.01 -2.83
C GLU A 6 -3.65 7.53 -3.77
N VAL A 7 -4.08 6.27 -3.62
CA VAL A 7 -5.09 5.63 -4.46
C VAL A 7 -6.31 5.12 -3.66
N ALA A 8 -6.43 5.54 -2.39
CA ALA A 8 -7.52 5.16 -1.49
C ALA A 8 -7.77 3.63 -1.40
N VAL A 9 -6.69 2.85 -1.37
CA VAL A 9 -6.75 1.38 -1.25
C VAL A 9 -6.46 0.96 0.18
N VAL A 10 -7.27 0.04 0.72
CA VAL A 10 -7.06 -0.59 2.03
C VAL A 10 -7.14 -2.10 1.88
N THR A 11 -6.15 -2.81 2.41
CA THR A 11 -6.09 -4.28 2.38
C THR A 11 -5.73 -4.85 3.75
N GLN A 12 -5.95 -6.15 3.90
CA GLN A 12 -5.59 -6.92 5.09
C GLN A 12 -5.16 -8.34 4.69
N GLY A 13 -4.42 -9.00 5.58
CA GLY A 13 -4.00 -10.39 5.45
C GLY A 13 -3.61 -10.94 6.82
N ASP A 14 -3.46 -12.25 6.93
CA ASP A 14 -3.08 -12.95 8.15
C ASP A 14 -1.58 -12.78 8.46
N THR A 15 -0.76 -12.54 7.43
CA THR A 15 0.67 -12.22 7.55
C THR A 15 1.03 -10.88 6.92
N LEU A 16 2.23 -10.39 7.23
CA LEU A 16 2.77 -9.20 6.59
C LEU A 16 2.93 -9.43 5.09
N GLU A 17 3.48 -10.57 4.68
CA GLU A 17 3.68 -10.95 3.28
C GLU A 17 2.37 -11.01 2.51
N GLU A 18 1.34 -11.62 3.09
CA GLU A 18 0.00 -11.68 2.48
C GLU A 18 -0.60 -10.28 2.37
N THR A 19 -0.52 -9.47 3.44
CA THR A 19 -1.03 -8.09 3.42
C THR A 19 -0.35 -7.27 2.31
N LEU A 20 0.96 -7.43 2.12
CA LEU A 20 1.73 -6.74 1.07
C LEU A 20 1.40 -7.25 -0.34
N ALA A 21 1.16 -8.56 -0.51
CA ALA A 21 0.72 -9.13 -1.78
C ALA A 21 -0.68 -8.60 -2.16
N ASN A 22 -1.61 -8.61 -1.21
CA ASN A 22 -2.95 -8.08 -1.40
C ASN A 22 -2.92 -6.58 -1.74
N LEU A 23 -2.05 -5.80 -1.08
CA LEU A 23 -1.87 -4.38 -1.39
C LEU A 23 -1.36 -4.16 -2.83
N GLN A 24 -0.37 -4.92 -3.27
CA GLN A 24 0.17 -4.82 -4.63
C GLN A 24 -0.90 -5.13 -5.69
N GLU A 25 -1.69 -6.19 -5.48
CA GLU A 25 -2.77 -6.55 -6.40
C GLU A 25 -3.87 -5.48 -6.42
N ALA A 26 -4.29 -4.99 -5.26
CA ALA A 26 -5.34 -3.97 -5.18
C ALA A 26 -4.92 -2.63 -5.81
N VAL A 27 -3.65 -2.20 -5.64
CA VAL A 27 -3.11 -1.01 -6.32
C VAL A 27 -3.02 -1.26 -7.83
N ALA A 28 -2.56 -2.42 -8.27
CA ALA A 28 -2.49 -2.75 -9.70
C ALA A 28 -3.89 -2.73 -10.35
N LEU A 29 -4.89 -3.31 -9.69
CA LEU A 29 -6.29 -3.29 -10.14
C LEU A 29 -6.86 -1.87 -10.18
N HIS A 30 -6.51 -1.01 -9.21
CA HIS A 30 -6.95 0.39 -9.22
C HIS A 30 -6.35 1.18 -10.39
N LEU A 31 -5.08 0.94 -10.72
CA LEU A 31 -4.37 1.65 -11.79
C LEU A 31 -4.68 1.08 -13.19
N GLU A 32 -5.37 -0.06 -13.29
CA GLU A 32 -5.65 -0.72 -14.56
C GLU A 32 -6.59 0.14 -15.44
N GLY A 33 -6.02 0.69 -16.53
CA GLY A 33 -6.76 1.51 -17.49
C GLY A 33 -6.86 2.99 -17.11
N GLU A 34 -6.27 3.39 -15.98
CA GLU A 34 -6.20 4.79 -15.56
C GLU A 34 -5.07 5.56 -16.27
N ASP A 35 -5.23 6.89 -16.40
CA ASP A 35 -4.13 7.76 -16.78
C ASP A 35 -3.30 8.14 -15.53
N LEU A 36 -2.15 7.49 -15.39
CA LEU A 36 -1.23 7.73 -14.28
C LEU A 36 -0.83 9.21 -14.13
N ALA A 37 -0.74 9.97 -15.23
CA ALA A 37 -0.37 11.38 -15.18
C ALA A 37 -1.50 12.24 -14.59
N GLU A 38 -2.76 11.90 -14.85
CA GLU A 38 -3.92 12.58 -14.24
C GLU A 38 -4.01 12.32 -12.72
N LEU A 39 -3.53 11.15 -12.28
CA LEU A 39 -3.37 10.80 -10.86
C LEU A 39 -2.11 11.39 -10.21
N GLY A 40 -1.28 12.14 -10.96
CA GLY A 40 -0.03 12.72 -10.47
C GLY A 40 1.09 11.70 -10.23
N LEU A 41 0.98 10.50 -10.81
CA LEU A 41 1.94 9.41 -10.69
C LEU A 41 2.96 9.44 -11.83
N MET A 42 4.14 8.87 -11.56
CA MET A 42 5.12 8.59 -12.61
C MET A 42 4.71 7.38 -13.44
N LYS A 43 5.26 7.26 -14.66
CA LYS A 43 4.94 6.17 -15.61
C LYS A 43 5.15 4.77 -15.03
N ASP A 44 6.20 4.59 -14.24
CA ASP A 44 6.56 3.32 -13.59
C ASP A 44 6.62 3.55 -12.08
N PRO A 45 5.45 3.64 -11.40
CA PRO A 45 5.39 4.01 -9.99
C PRO A 45 5.93 2.87 -9.11
N ILE A 46 6.39 3.23 -7.91
CA ILE A 46 6.78 2.29 -6.87
C ILE A 46 5.87 2.42 -5.67
N ILE A 47 5.63 1.32 -4.96
CA ILE A 47 4.95 1.35 -3.67
C ILE A 47 6.03 1.43 -2.58
N LEU A 48 6.11 2.56 -1.88
CA LEU A 48 6.93 2.70 -0.69
C LEU A 48 6.10 2.35 0.54
N VAL A 49 6.47 1.30 1.26
CA VAL A 49 5.76 0.87 2.47
C VAL A 49 6.51 1.32 3.72
N THR A 50 5.80 2.02 4.60
CA THR A 50 6.26 2.32 5.96
C THR A 50 5.54 1.41 6.93
N ILE A 51 6.28 0.74 7.81
CA ILE A 51 5.71 -0.11 8.86
C ILE A 51 5.82 0.65 10.18
N GLU A 52 4.67 0.94 10.77
CA GLU A 52 4.59 1.53 12.10
C GLU A 52 4.66 0.43 13.16
N LEU A 53 5.56 0.60 14.12
CA LEU A 53 5.79 -0.34 15.21
C LEU A 53 5.87 0.44 16.52
N GLU A 54 5.33 -0.14 17.58
CA GLU A 54 5.58 0.34 18.94
C GLU A 54 7.06 0.15 19.29
N PRO A 55 7.68 1.08 20.05
CA PRO A 55 9.06 0.95 20.45
C PRO A 55 9.26 -0.27 21.35
N ALA A 56 10.32 -1.03 21.07
CA ALA A 56 10.68 -2.19 21.87
C ALA A 56 10.96 -1.77 23.33
N GLY A 57 10.07 -2.16 24.24
CA GLY A 57 10.21 -1.91 25.68
C GLY A 57 9.40 -0.75 26.24
N ALA A 58 8.55 -0.09 25.45
CA ALA A 58 7.54 0.82 26.01
C ALA A 58 6.48 0.00 26.77
N LYS A 59 6.68 -0.14 28.08
CA LYS A 59 5.60 -0.52 29.00
C LYS A 59 4.87 0.76 29.40
N ALA A 60 3.54 0.71 29.29
CA ALA A 60 2.63 1.72 29.83
C ALA A 60 2.82 1.89 31.35
#